data_AF-A0A938C039-F1
#
_entry.id   AF-A0A938C039-F1
#
_cell.length_a   1.000
_cell.length_b   1.000
_cell.length_c   1.000
_cell.angle_alpha   90.00
_cell.angle_beta   90.00
_cell.angle_gamma   90.00
#
_symmetry.space_group_name_H-M   'P 1'
#
loop_
_entity.id
_entity.type
_entity.pdbx_description
1 polymer ?
#
loop_
_entity_poly.entity_id
_entity_poly.type
_entity_poly.pdbx_seq_one_letter_code
_entity_poly.pdbx_strand_id
1 'polypeptide(L)'
;MEALIIQVLLTMMAVAVIAIVLQRNLYSVVVLGGVYSFLMATVLVALDAVDVAMTEASVGAGISTVLLLGALHLCGGEEAKPMQRPWVPLAVTLAIVAVLIYGTLGLPAFSDPQAPIHVHVVPRYLSDALVETGIPNVVTAVLASYRGYDTLGETVVVFTAGIGVIALLRSVRRGSKEGS
;
A
#
# COMPACT_ATOMS: atom_id res chain seq x y z
N MET A 1 -7.84 -18.28 -18.02
CA MET A 1 -7.68 -16.92 -18.56
C MET A 1 -7.24 -15.97 -17.46
N GLU A 2 -7.94 -15.94 -16.32
CA GLU A 2 -7.57 -15.17 -15.11
C GLU A 2 -6.11 -15.35 -14.65
N ALA A 3 -5.64 -16.60 -14.48
CA ALA A 3 -4.26 -16.86 -14.06
C ALA A 3 -3.21 -16.27 -15.02
N LEU A 4 -3.50 -16.26 -16.32
CA LEU A 4 -2.61 -15.66 -17.32
C LEU A 4 -2.60 -14.14 -17.19
N ILE A 5 -3.76 -13.52 -16.97
CA ILE A 5 -3.88 -12.06 -16.75
C ILE A 5 -3.07 -11.66 -15.52
N ILE A 6 -3.27 -12.35 -14.39
CA ILE A 6 -2.55 -12.09 -13.14
C ILE A 6 -1.04 -12.27 -13.36
N GLN A 7 -0.60 -13.34 -14.01
CA GLN A 7 0.82 -13.57 -14.27
C GLN A 7 1.42 -12.46 -15.14
N VAL A 8 0.71 -12.02 -16.18
CA VAL A 8 1.14 -10.89 -17.04
C VAL A 8 1.24 -9.61 -16.21
N LEU A 9 0.24 -9.28 -15.39
CA LEU A 9 0.27 -8.09 -14.53
C LEU A 9 1.42 -8.14 -13.53
N LEU A 10 1.66 -9.29 -12.88
CA LEU A 10 2.79 -9.48 -11.97
C LEU A 10 4.14 -9.32 -12.68
N THR A 11 4.27 -9.81 -13.91
CA THR A 11 5.49 -9.60 -14.70
C THR A 11 5.68 -8.12 -15.07
N MET A 12 4.62 -7.40 -15.41
CA MET A 12 4.67 -5.95 -15.64
C MET A 12 5.08 -5.20 -14.37
N MET A 13 4.57 -5.59 -13.21
CA MET A 13 4.98 -5.02 -11.92
C MET A 13 6.46 -5.27 -11.64
N ALA A 14 6.97 -6.49 -11.89
CA ALA A 14 8.38 -6.80 -11.73
C ALA A 14 9.26 -5.94 -12.63
N VAL A 15 8.85 -5.73 -13.90
CA VAL A 15 9.52 -4.81 -14.82
C VAL A 15 9.47 -3.37 -14.32
N ALA A 16 8.34 -2.91 -13.79
CA ALA A 16 8.21 -1.57 -13.21
C ALA A 16 9.15 -1.37 -12.01
N VAL A 17 9.28 -2.37 -11.13
CA VAL A 17 10.23 -2.33 -10.00
C VAL A 17 11.67 -2.22 -10.50
N ILE A 18 12.05 -3.03 -11.48
CA ILE A 18 13.39 -2.95 -12.08
C ILE A 18 13.60 -1.56 -12.69
N ALA A 19 12.62 -1.03 -13.44
CA ALA A 19 12.70 0.31 -14.00
C ALA A 19 12.88 1.38 -12.92
N ILE A 20 12.15 1.31 -11.80
CA ILE A 20 12.27 2.23 -10.66
C ILE A 20 13.69 2.21 -10.09
N VAL A 21 14.26 1.03 -9.84
CA VAL A 21 15.60 0.88 -9.24
C VAL A 21 16.71 1.43 -10.16
N LEU A 22 16.49 1.43 -11.47
CA LEU A 22 17.44 1.95 -12.45
C LEU A 22 17.37 3.47 -12.64
N GLN A 23 16.30 4.13 -12.16
CA GLN A 23 16.13 5.57 -12.31
C GLN A 23 16.86 6.37 -11.24
N ARG A 24 17.57 7.42 -11.66
CA ARG A 24 18.17 8.42 -10.77
C ARG A 24 17.36 9.70 -10.64
N ASN A 25 16.47 9.92 -11.60
CA ASN A 25 15.57 11.05 -11.60
C ASN A 25 14.35 10.73 -10.72
N LEU A 26 14.21 11.46 -9.63
CA LEU A 26 13.17 11.22 -8.62
C LEU A 26 11.76 11.49 -9.16
N TYR A 27 11.60 12.40 -10.13
CA TYR A 27 10.32 12.60 -10.80
C TYR A 27 9.90 11.32 -11.54
N SER A 28 10.84 10.70 -12.25
CA SER A 28 10.58 9.42 -12.95
C SER A 28 10.29 8.30 -11.96
N VAL A 29 11.00 8.25 -10.82
CA VAL A 29 10.74 7.29 -9.73
C VAL A 29 9.31 7.43 -9.19
N VAL A 30 8.85 8.66 -8.93
CA VAL A 30 7.49 8.89 -8.40
C VAL A 30 6.42 8.51 -9.42
N VAL A 31 6.60 8.88 -10.69
CA VAL A 31 5.65 8.51 -11.76
C VAL A 31 5.58 6.99 -11.94
N LEU A 32 6.74 6.32 -12.00
CA LEU A 32 6.80 4.86 -12.12
C LEU A 32 6.24 4.16 -10.86
N GLY A 33 6.43 4.73 -9.67
CA GLY A 33 5.81 4.27 -8.43
C GLY A 33 4.29 4.36 -8.49
N GLY A 34 3.73 5.44 -9.03
CA GLY A 34 2.29 5.57 -9.28
C GLY A 34 1.77 4.51 -10.26
N VAL A 35 2.52 4.24 -11.35
CA VAL A 35 2.20 3.15 -12.29
C VAL A 35 2.23 1.79 -11.59
N TYR A 36 3.23 1.53 -10.74
CA TYR A 36 3.31 0.30 -9.95
C TYR A 36 2.08 0.12 -9.06
N SER A 37 1.67 1.15 -8.32
CA SER A 37 0.46 1.09 -7.48
C SER A 37 -0.82 0.91 -8.31
N PHE A 38 -0.92 1.52 -9.50
CA PHE A 38 -2.06 1.31 -10.38
C PHE A 38 -2.12 -0.12 -10.94
N LEU A 39 -0.98 -0.70 -11.29
CA LEU A 39 -0.88 -2.11 -11.68
C LEU A 39 -1.27 -3.03 -10.51
N MET A 40 -0.82 -2.73 -9.29
CA MET A 40 -1.22 -3.48 -8.09
C MET A 40 -2.74 -3.43 -7.86
N ALA A 41 -3.36 -2.24 -7.98
CA ALA A 41 -4.82 -2.12 -7.91
C ALA A 41 -5.52 -2.99 -8.96
N THR A 42 -4.98 -3.08 -10.17
CA THR A 42 -5.50 -3.93 -11.25
C THR A 42 -5.36 -5.43 -10.89
N VAL A 43 -4.25 -5.85 -10.27
CA VAL A 43 -4.09 -7.22 -9.76
C VAL A 43 -5.14 -7.51 -8.69
N LEU A 44 -5.41 -6.57 -7.78
CA LEU A 44 -6.43 -6.74 -6.74
C LEU A 44 -7.84 -6.87 -7.32
N VAL A 45 -8.18 -6.12 -8.37
CA VAL A 45 -9.45 -6.32 -9.12
C VAL A 45 -9.50 -7.72 -9.72
N ALA A 46 -8.42 -8.20 -10.34
CA ALA A 46 -8.35 -9.54 -10.91
C ALA A 46 -8.41 -10.67 -9.85
N LEU A 47 -8.21 -10.34 -8.58
CA LEU A 47 -8.35 -11.23 -7.43
C LEU A 47 -9.70 -11.07 -6.71
N ASP A 48 -10.69 -10.42 -7.33
CA ASP A 48 -12.01 -10.11 -6.77
C ASP A 48 -11.97 -9.25 -5.48
N ALA A 49 -10.87 -8.53 -5.24
CA ALA A 49 -10.67 -7.67 -4.08
C ALA A 49 -10.94 -6.19 -4.42
N VAL A 50 -12.15 -5.88 -4.89
CA VAL A 50 -12.50 -4.55 -5.44
C VAL A 50 -12.38 -3.41 -4.42
N ASP A 51 -12.78 -3.63 -3.16
CA ASP A 51 -12.73 -2.60 -2.12
C ASP A 51 -11.27 -2.23 -1.79
N VAL A 52 -10.38 -3.22 -1.76
CA VAL A 52 -8.93 -3.01 -1.55
C VAL A 52 -8.29 -2.40 -2.80
N ALA A 53 -8.73 -2.78 -3.99
CA ALA A 53 -8.26 -2.17 -5.23
C ALA A 53 -8.60 -0.68 -5.31
N MET A 54 -9.80 -0.29 -4.87
CA MET A 54 -10.24 1.11 -4.86
C MET A 54 -9.38 1.95 -3.92
N THR A 55 -9.04 1.43 -2.74
CA THR A 55 -8.17 2.14 -1.79
C THR A 55 -6.73 2.23 -2.28
N GLU A 56 -6.19 1.17 -2.88
CA GLU A 56 -4.84 1.18 -3.48
C GLU A 56 -4.75 2.17 -4.66
N ALA A 57 -5.77 2.18 -5.54
CA ALA A 57 -5.81 3.14 -6.65
C ALA A 57 -5.91 4.59 -6.16
N SER A 58 -6.74 4.83 -5.13
CA SER A 58 -6.95 6.19 -4.60
C SER A 58 -5.75 6.70 -3.81
N VAL A 59 -5.18 5.88 -2.94
CA VAL A 59 -4.11 6.28 -2.01
C VAL A 59 -2.74 6.07 -2.63
N GLY A 60 -2.46 4.86 -3.13
CA GLY A 60 -1.17 4.48 -3.69
C GLY A 60 -0.88 5.21 -5.00
N ALA A 61 -1.74 5.05 -6.00
CA ALA A 61 -1.54 5.70 -7.29
C ALA A 61 -1.96 7.19 -7.29
N GLY A 62 -3.01 7.55 -6.56
CA GLY A 62 -3.55 8.91 -6.51
C GLY A 62 -2.81 9.85 -5.56
N ILE A 63 -3.20 9.83 -4.28
CA ILE A 63 -2.78 10.84 -3.28
C ILE A 63 -1.26 10.81 -3.06
N SER A 64 -0.65 9.62 -2.93
CA SER A 64 0.80 9.49 -2.67
C SER A 64 1.63 10.12 -3.80
N THR A 65 1.27 9.87 -5.06
CA THR A 65 1.94 10.46 -6.22
C THR A 65 1.88 11.98 -6.16
N VAL A 66 0.71 12.57 -5.89
CA VAL A 66 0.56 14.03 -5.79
C VAL A 66 1.40 14.61 -4.65
N LEU A 67 1.37 13.97 -3.47
CA LEU A 67 2.14 14.43 -2.32
C LEU A 67 3.65 14.33 -2.56
N LEU A 68 4.14 13.24 -3.15
CA LEU A 68 5.55 13.04 -3.47
C LEU A 68 6.04 14.00 -4.55
N LEU A 69 5.24 14.24 -5.60
CA LEU A 69 5.54 15.28 -6.59
C LEU A 69 5.58 16.68 -5.96
N GLY A 70 4.64 16.98 -5.06
CA GLY A 70 4.63 18.22 -4.29
C GLY A 70 5.87 18.37 -3.41
N ALA A 71 6.32 17.30 -2.76
CA ALA A 71 7.55 17.28 -1.98
C ALA A 71 8.80 17.46 -2.85
N LEU A 72 8.87 16.81 -4.02
CA LEU A 72 9.99 16.97 -4.96
C LEU A 72 10.11 18.38 -5.51
N HIS A 73 8.98 19.07 -5.69
CA HIS A 73 8.99 20.49 -6.05
C HIS A 73 9.72 21.36 -5.02
N LEU A 74 9.75 20.95 -3.75
CA LEU A 74 10.43 21.67 -2.66
C LEU A 74 11.86 21.19 -2.40
N CYS A 75 12.17 19.91 -2.68
CA CYS A 75 13.45 19.28 -2.30
C CYS A 75 14.45 19.08 -3.45
N GLY A 76 14.04 19.27 -4.71
CA GLY A 76 14.86 18.96 -5.89
C GLY A 76 14.63 17.54 -6.42
N GLY A 77 14.90 17.32 -7.71
CA GLY A 77 14.49 16.12 -8.44
C GLY A 77 15.56 15.07 -8.72
N GLU A 78 16.80 15.29 -8.28
CA GLU A 78 17.92 14.37 -8.54
C GLU A 78 18.36 13.67 -7.25
N GLU A 79 18.66 12.38 -7.36
CA GLU A 79 19.18 11.58 -6.25
C GLU A 79 20.51 12.13 -5.73
N ALA A 80 20.62 12.30 -4.41
CA ALA A 80 21.86 12.71 -3.77
C ALA A 80 22.93 11.61 -3.90
N LYS A 81 24.16 11.99 -4.23
CA LYS A 81 25.27 11.03 -4.31
C LYS A 81 25.49 10.36 -2.94
N PRO A 82 25.62 9.02 -2.88
CA PRO A 82 25.84 8.33 -1.62
C PRO A 82 27.19 8.75 -1.00
N MET A 83 27.15 9.15 0.27
CA MET A 83 28.32 9.62 1.03
C MET A 83 29.33 8.49 1.34
N GLN A 84 28.86 7.23 1.34
CA GLN A 84 29.65 6.03 1.59
C GLN A 84 29.18 4.88 0.70
N ARG A 85 29.98 3.80 0.60
CA ARG A 85 29.56 2.57 -0.10
C ARG A 85 28.32 1.98 0.62
N PRO A 86 27.21 1.71 -0.09
CA PRO A 86 25.94 1.34 0.54
C PRO A 86 25.86 -0.15 0.92
N TRP A 87 26.95 -0.77 1.37
CA TRP A 87 26.98 -2.21 1.68
C TRP A 87 26.13 -2.57 2.91
N VAL A 88 26.11 -1.71 3.95
CA VAL A 88 25.27 -1.92 5.14
C VAL A 88 23.77 -1.82 4.79
N PRO A 89 23.28 -0.74 4.14
CA PRO A 89 21.88 -0.69 3.69
C PRO A 89 21.50 -1.89 2.83
N LEU A 90 22.36 -2.29 1.88
CA LEU A 90 22.10 -3.44 1.02
C LEU A 90 21.99 -4.75 1.81
N ALA A 91 22.89 -5.00 2.75
CA ALA A 91 22.86 -6.19 3.60
C ALA A 91 21.58 -6.24 4.45
N VAL A 92 21.15 -5.11 5.00
CA VAL A 92 19.91 -5.00 5.76
C VAL A 92 18.70 -5.27 4.88
N THR A 93 18.62 -4.68 3.68
CA THR A 93 17.52 -4.94 2.74
C THR A 93 17.44 -6.40 2.33
N LEU A 94 18.58 -7.03 2.01
CA LEU A 94 18.64 -8.46 1.67
C LEU A 94 18.21 -9.35 2.85
N ALA A 95 18.61 -9.01 4.07
CA ALA A 95 18.16 -9.72 5.27
C ALA A 95 16.64 -9.61 5.46
N ILE A 96 16.07 -8.41 5.29
CA ILE A 96 14.62 -8.20 5.38
C ILE A 96 13.89 -9.00 4.30
N VAL A 97 14.36 -8.96 3.05
CA VAL A 97 13.78 -9.76 1.95
C VAL A 97 13.84 -11.25 2.26
N ALA A 98 14.96 -11.75 2.78
CA ALA A 98 15.09 -13.16 3.16
C ALA A 98 14.11 -13.56 4.29
N VAL A 99 13.93 -12.70 5.30
CA VAL A 99 12.97 -12.91 6.40
C VAL A 99 11.54 -12.91 5.86
N LEU A 100 11.19 -11.99 4.96
CA LEU A 100 9.85 -11.94 4.35
C LEU A 100 9.59 -13.21 3.53
N ILE A 101 10.54 -13.63 2.69
CA ILE A 101 10.43 -14.88 1.92
C ILE A 101 10.28 -16.08 2.86
N TYR A 102 11.09 -16.17 3.92
CA TYR A 102 10.97 -17.23 4.92
C TYR A 102 9.56 -17.25 5.56
N GLY A 103 9.01 -16.08 5.88
CA GLY A 103 7.63 -15.96 6.39
C GLY A 103 6.58 -16.48 5.40
N THR A 104 6.78 -16.29 4.09
CA THR A 104 5.84 -16.80 3.08
C THR A 104 5.80 -18.32 2.98
N LEU A 105 6.87 -19.02 3.38
CA LEU A 105 6.90 -20.50 3.37
C LEU A 105 5.94 -21.13 4.39
N GLY A 106 5.55 -20.37 5.43
CA GLY A 106 4.56 -20.80 6.42
C GLY A 106 3.11 -20.53 6.02
N LEU A 107 2.87 -19.84 4.90
CA LEU A 107 1.52 -19.54 4.43
C LEU A 107 0.94 -20.73 3.67
N PRO A 108 -0.40 -20.94 3.74
CA PRO A 108 -1.06 -21.95 2.91
C PRO A 108 -0.84 -21.64 1.43
N ALA A 109 -0.88 -22.69 0.61
CA ALA A 109 -0.71 -22.53 -0.83
C ALA A 109 -1.77 -21.60 -1.41
N PHE A 110 -1.38 -20.84 -2.42
CA PHE A 110 -2.30 -19.93 -3.10
C PHE A 110 -3.48 -20.73 -3.69
N SER A 111 -4.71 -20.30 -3.41
CA SER A 111 -5.97 -20.98 -3.78
C SER A 111 -6.21 -22.35 -3.11
N ASP A 112 -5.58 -22.64 -1.97
CA ASP A 112 -5.88 -23.86 -1.20
C ASP A 112 -7.27 -23.80 -0.54
N PRO A 113 -8.24 -24.65 -0.93
CA PRO A 113 -9.58 -24.66 -0.33
C PRO A 113 -9.60 -25.04 1.16
N GLN A 114 -8.53 -25.68 1.65
CA GLN A 114 -8.38 -26.08 3.06
C GLN A 114 -7.65 -25.02 3.90
N ALA A 115 -7.36 -23.84 3.34
CA ALA A 115 -6.76 -22.77 4.12
C ALA A 115 -7.68 -22.39 5.30
N PRO A 116 -7.13 -22.11 6.50
CA PRO A 116 -7.92 -21.86 7.71
C PRO A 116 -9.00 -20.77 7.54
N ILE A 117 -8.73 -19.78 6.69
CA ILE A 117 -9.68 -18.71 6.38
C ILE A 117 -10.97 -19.22 5.72
N HIS A 118 -10.87 -20.18 4.79
CA HIS A 118 -11.99 -20.70 4.01
C HIS A 118 -12.86 -21.67 4.81
N VAL A 119 -12.28 -22.35 5.80
CA VAL A 119 -12.98 -23.36 6.60
C VAL A 119 -13.63 -22.75 7.86
N HIS A 120 -13.00 -21.74 8.47
CA HIS A 120 -13.41 -21.28 9.80
C HIS A 120 -14.21 -19.98 9.79
N VAL A 121 -13.74 -18.94 9.09
CA VAL A 121 -14.29 -17.57 9.23
C VAL A 121 -15.15 -17.16 8.03
N VAL A 122 -14.74 -17.50 6.82
CA VAL A 122 -15.46 -17.12 5.59
C VAL A 122 -16.90 -17.67 5.56
N PRO A 123 -17.18 -18.94 5.91
CA PRO A 123 -18.54 -19.47 5.85
C PRO A 123 -19.52 -18.67 6.72
N ARG A 124 -19.10 -18.29 7.94
CA ARG A 124 -19.90 -17.47 8.87
C ARG A 124 -20.21 -16.10 8.30
N TYR A 125 -19.20 -15.41 7.74
CA TYR A 125 -19.41 -14.08 7.15
C TYR A 125 -20.29 -14.13 5.91
N LEU A 126 -20.23 -15.18 5.10
CA LEU A 126 -21.08 -15.30 3.92
C LEU A 126 -22.54 -15.64 4.27
N SER A 127 -22.78 -16.50 5.27
CA SER A 127 -24.14 -16.90 5.65
C SER A 127 -24.87 -15.86 6.50
N ASP A 128 -24.17 -15.26 7.47
CA ASP A 128 -24.84 -14.55 8.57
C ASP A 128 -24.65 -13.04 8.52
N ALA A 129 -23.67 -12.50 7.77
CA ALA A 129 -23.39 -11.06 7.77
C ALA A 129 -24.59 -10.23 7.32
N LEU A 130 -25.33 -10.68 6.29
CA LEU A 130 -26.50 -9.94 5.81
C LEU A 130 -27.62 -9.92 6.85
N VAL A 131 -27.83 -11.03 7.57
CA VAL A 131 -28.88 -11.15 8.61
C VAL A 131 -28.53 -10.32 9.84
N GLU A 132 -27.25 -10.32 10.25
CA GLU A 132 -26.80 -9.66 11.48
C GLU A 132 -26.56 -8.15 11.30
N THR A 133 -26.10 -7.73 10.13
CA THR A 133 -25.67 -6.33 9.89
C THR A 133 -26.61 -5.56 8.97
N GLY A 134 -27.41 -6.25 8.15
CA GLY A 134 -28.26 -5.62 7.12
C GLY A 134 -27.48 -5.03 5.94
N ILE A 135 -26.15 -5.22 5.88
CA ILE A 135 -25.29 -4.66 4.84
C ILE A 135 -25.02 -5.73 3.76
N PRO A 136 -25.29 -5.46 2.47
CA PRO A 136 -25.10 -6.44 1.40
C PRO A 136 -23.64 -6.66 1.01
N ASN A 137 -22.77 -5.65 1.19
CA ASN A 137 -21.33 -5.81 0.95
C ASN A 137 -20.67 -6.48 2.16
N VAL A 138 -20.23 -7.72 1.99
CA VAL A 138 -19.57 -8.53 3.03
C VAL A 138 -18.30 -7.87 3.57
N VAL A 139 -17.48 -7.25 2.71
CA VAL A 139 -16.23 -6.59 3.15
C VAL A 139 -16.56 -5.40 4.05
N THR A 140 -17.54 -4.58 3.66
CA THR A 140 -18.00 -3.45 4.48
C THR A 140 -18.63 -3.93 5.79
N ALA A 141 -19.43 -5.00 5.76
CA ALA A 141 -20.03 -5.60 6.96
C ALA A 141 -18.95 -6.12 7.93
N VAL A 142 -17.90 -6.76 7.41
CA VAL A 142 -16.77 -7.24 8.21
C VAL A 142 -16.01 -6.08 8.84
N LEU A 143 -15.62 -5.07 8.06
CA LEU A 143 -14.85 -3.94 8.58
C LEU A 143 -15.66 -3.10 9.58
N ALA A 144 -16.93 -2.83 9.31
CA ALA A 144 -17.75 -1.96 10.15
C ALA A 144 -18.33 -2.67 11.39
N SER A 145 -18.76 -3.92 11.26
CA SER A 145 -19.53 -4.61 12.31
C SER A 145 -18.73 -5.70 13.03
N TYR A 146 -18.08 -6.61 12.31
CA TYR A 146 -17.34 -7.72 12.96
C TYR A 146 -15.96 -7.32 13.47
N ARG A 147 -15.27 -6.42 12.74
CA ARG A 147 -13.92 -5.92 13.02
C ARG A 147 -13.89 -4.40 13.20
N GLY A 148 -15.01 -3.80 13.59
CA GLY A 148 -15.16 -2.34 13.76
C GLY A 148 -14.14 -1.70 14.71
N TYR A 149 -13.67 -2.44 15.72
CA TYR A 149 -12.61 -1.95 16.61
C TYR A 149 -11.25 -1.77 15.91
N ASP A 150 -10.91 -2.63 14.96
CA ASP A 150 -9.68 -2.55 14.16
C ASP A 150 -9.74 -1.30 13.27
N THR A 151 -10.85 -1.13 12.55
CA THR A 151 -11.10 0.06 11.69
C THR A 151 -11.19 1.36 12.49
N LEU A 152 -11.72 1.33 13.72
CA LEU A 152 -11.69 2.50 14.61
C LEU A 152 -10.25 2.86 15.00
N GLY A 153 -9.43 1.86 15.31
CA GLY A 153 -8.00 2.04 15.58
C GLY A 153 -7.26 2.67 14.38
N GLU A 154 -7.45 2.13 13.18
CA GLU A 154 -6.92 2.67 11.94
C GLU A 154 -7.34 4.14 11.73
N THR A 155 -8.62 4.46 11.95
CA THR A 155 -9.16 5.82 11.81
C THR A 155 -8.50 6.78 12.80
N VAL A 156 -8.29 6.36 14.05
CA VAL A 156 -7.59 7.17 15.07
C VAL A 156 -6.15 7.46 14.67
N VAL A 157 -5.44 6.46 14.11
CA VAL A 157 -4.06 6.64 13.63
C VAL A 157 -4.01 7.65 12.48
N VAL A 158 -4.86 7.48 11.46
CA VAL A 158 -4.93 8.41 10.30
C VAL A 158 -5.31 9.83 10.75
N PHE A 159 -6.28 9.94 11.65
CA PHE A 159 -6.68 11.23 12.22
C PHE A 159 -5.53 11.91 12.98
N THR A 160 -4.79 11.15 13.79
CA THR A 160 -3.64 11.64 14.54
C THR A 160 -2.51 12.08 13.61
N ALA A 161 -2.21 11.31 12.57
CA ALA A 161 -1.25 11.68 11.54
C ALA A 161 -1.66 12.99 10.83
N GLY A 162 -2.95 13.13 10.49
CA GLY A 162 -3.51 14.35 9.90
C GLY A 162 -3.33 15.59 10.79
N ILE A 163 -3.64 15.47 12.09
CA ILE A 163 -3.39 16.55 13.06
C ILE A 163 -1.89 16.88 13.13
N GLY A 164 -1.02 15.87 13.15
CA GLY A 164 0.44 16.04 13.18
C GLY A 164 0.94 16.85 11.98
N VAL A 165 0.46 16.53 10.77
CA VAL A 165 0.79 17.28 9.54
C VAL A 165 0.31 18.72 9.63
N ILE A 166 -0.94 18.96 10.08
CA ILE A 166 -1.48 20.33 10.24
C ILE A 166 -0.68 21.13 11.26
N ALA A 167 -0.32 20.53 12.39
CA ALA A 167 0.48 21.18 13.43
C ALA A 167 1.88 21.56 12.91
N LEU A 168 2.54 20.66 12.17
CA LEU A 168 3.84 20.91 11.56
C LEU A 168 3.78 22.06 10.55
N LEU A 169 2.82 22.02 9.63
CA LEU A 169 2.66 23.07 8.60
C LEU A 169 2.32 24.44 9.22
N ARG A 170 1.53 24.48 10.30
CA ARG A 170 1.23 25.72 11.04
C ARG A 170 2.47 26.30 11.73
N SER A 171 3.31 25.45 12.32
CA SER A 171 4.56 25.87 12.97
C SER A 171 5.52 26.53 11.97
N VAL A 172 5.74 25.88 10.81
CA VAL A 172 6.61 26.41 9.73
C VAL A 172 6.15 27.80 9.27
N ARG A 173 4.84 28.01 9.08
CA ARG A 173 4.29 29.31 8.65
C ARG A 173 4.49 30.42 9.69
N ARG A 174 4.59 30.08 10.97
CA ARG A 174 4.75 31.04 12.07
C ARG A 174 6.20 31.53 12.19
N GLY A 175 7.16 30.61 12.12
CA GLY A 175 8.59 30.96 12.12
C GLY A 175 9.01 31.84 10.94
N SER A 176 8.38 31.67 9.78
CA SER A 176 8.62 32.53 8.60
C SER A 176 8.14 33.98 8.77
N LYS A 177 7.22 34.26 9.72
CA LYS A 177 6.70 35.62 9.96
C LYS A 177 7.46 36.41 11.03
N GLU A 178 8.18 35.72 11.91
CA GLU A 178 8.97 36.36 12.99
C GLU A 178 10.41 36.69 12.54
N GLY A 179 10.85 36.18 11.39
CA GLY A 179 12.18 36.42 10.80
C GLY A 179 12.21 37.36 9.60
N SER A 180 11.13 38.10 9.32
CA SER A 180 11.03 39.14 8.28
C SER A 180 10.61 40.47 8.90
#